data_AF-A0A5C6FYF5-F1
#
_entry.id   AF-A0A5C6FYF5-F1
#
_cell.length_a   1.000
_cell.length_b   1.000
_cell.length_c   1.000
_cell.angle_alpha   90.00
_cell.angle_beta   90.00
_cell.angle_gamma   90.00
#
_symmetry.space_group_name_H-M   'P 1'
#
loop_
_entity.id
_entity.type
_entity.pdbx_description
1 polymer ?
#
loop_
_entity_poly.entity_id
_entity_poly.type
_entity_poly.pdbx_seq_one_letter_code
_entity_poly.pdbx_strand_id
1 'polypeptide(L)'
;MADLLLRDIDPDELRAGIVADVLAALRPVLFGLSEPRLVGGDRMAELAGVSRPTIDRAVRDGLIPSVLIGRRRLFDPQRVIDSLSSAGESRA
;
A
#
# COMPACT_ATOMS: atom_id res chain seq x y z
N MET A 1 -18.18 -37.10 17.22
CA MET A 1 -18.32 -36.06 18.27
C MET A 1 -18.11 -34.63 17.74
N ALA A 2 -17.45 -34.40 16.60
CA ALA A 2 -17.43 -33.07 15.95
C ALA A 2 -18.79 -32.71 15.30
N ASP A 3 -19.52 -33.71 14.83
CA ASP A 3 -20.79 -33.56 14.10
C ASP A 3 -21.95 -32.99 14.95
N LEU A 4 -21.83 -33.02 16.28
CA LEU A 4 -22.82 -32.46 17.20
C LEU A 4 -22.57 -30.98 17.53
N LEU A 5 -21.32 -30.50 17.39
CA LEU A 5 -20.92 -29.13 17.75
C LEU A 5 -21.22 -28.11 16.64
N LEU A 6 -21.46 -28.57 15.40
CA LEU A 6 -21.71 -27.72 14.23
C LEU A 6 -23.19 -27.47 13.94
N ARG A 7 -24.11 -28.09 14.70
CA ARG A 7 -25.57 -28.00 14.43
C ARG A 7 -26.21 -26.70 14.90
N ASP A 8 -25.63 -26.05 15.91
CA ASP A 8 -26.18 -24.85 16.53
C ASP A 8 -25.45 -23.56 16.12
N ILE A 9 -24.54 -23.65 15.14
CA ILE A 9 -23.77 -22.51 14.65
C ILE A 9 -24.34 -22.11 13.30
N ASP A 10 -24.68 -20.83 13.14
CA ASP A 10 -25.03 -20.27 11.84
C ASP A 10 -23.84 -20.46 10.88
N PRO A 11 -24.00 -21.20 9.77
CA PRO A 11 -22.93 -21.43 8.81
C PRO A 11 -22.32 -20.13 8.27
N ASP A 12 -23.10 -19.05 8.17
CA ASP A 12 -22.62 -17.76 7.69
C ASP A 12 -21.75 -17.04 8.73
N GLU A 13 -22.11 -17.15 10.02
CA GLU A 13 -21.32 -16.62 11.13
C GLU A 13 -20.00 -17.38 11.28
N LEU A 14 -20.06 -18.72 11.19
CA LEU A 14 -18.86 -19.56 11.21
C LEU A 14 -17.92 -19.21 10.05
N ARG A 15 -18.46 -19.07 8.83
CA ARG A 15 -17.69 -18.67 7.65
C ARG A 15 -17.05 -17.30 7.86
N ALA A 16 -17.80 -16.32 8.36
CA ALA A 16 -17.29 -14.97 8.60
C ALA A 16 -16.15 -14.97 9.63
N GLY A 17 -16.30 -15.72 10.72
CA GLY A 17 -15.26 -15.88 11.74
C GLY A 17 -13.98 -16.51 11.18
N ILE A 18 -14.11 -17.62 10.44
CA ILE A 18 -12.97 -18.28 9.79
C ILE A 18 -12.26 -17.32 8.82
N VAL A 19 -13.01 -16.58 8.00
CA VAL A 19 -12.41 -15.62 7.05
C VAL A 19 -11.65 -14.51 7.80
N ALA A 20 -12.23 -13.96 8.87
CA ALA A 20 -11.60 -12.93 9.67
C ALA A 20 -10.29 -13.43 10.30
N ASP A 21 -10.30 -14.65 10.87
CA ASP A 21 -9.13 -15.26 11.50
C ASP A 21 -8.02 -15.56 10.48
N VAL A 22 -8.39 -16.08 9.31
CA VAL A 22 -7.44 -16.33 8.21
C VAL A 22 -6.82 -15.02 7.72
N LEU A 23 -7.62 -13.96 7.53
CA LEU A 23 -7.10 -12.65 7.12
C LEU A 23 -6.17 -12.05 8.18
N ALA A 24 -6.52 -12.17 9.46
CA ALA A 24 -5.68 -11.73 10.56
C ALA A 24 -4.34 -12.49 10.59
N ALA A 25 -4.37 -13.81 10.39
CA ALA A 25 -3.18 -14.66 10.36
C ALA A 25 -2.30 -14.41 9.13
N LEU A 26 -2.88 -14.08 7.97
CA LEU A 26 -2.13 -13.78 6.75
C LEU A 26 -1.51 -12.38 6.75
N ARG A 27 -2.03 -11.45 7.57
CA ARG A 27 -1.59 -10.05 7.59
C ARG A 27 -0.06 -9.90 7.74
N PRO A 28 0.62 -10.55 8.71
CA PRO A 28 2.08 -10.42 8.86
C PRO A 28 2.86 -11.00 7.68
N VAL A 29 2.34 -12.05 7.02
CA VAL A 29 2.98 -12.68 5.86
C VAL A 29 2.92 -11.74 4.65
N LEU A 30 1.76 -11.11 4.41
CA LEU A 30 1.58 -10.14 3.34
C LEU A 30 2.45 -8.89 3.54
N PHE A 31 2.59 -8.42 4.78
CA PHE A 31 3.46 -7.29 5.11
C PHE A 31 4.95 -7.66 5.10
N GLY A 32 5.32 -8.91 5.46
CA GLY A 32 6.69 -9.40 5.43
C GLY A 32 7.25 -9.61 4.02
N LEU A 33 6.40 -9.83 3.02
CA LEU A 33 6.78 -9.95 1.61
C LEU A 33 7.05 -8.60 0.94
N SER A 34 6.61 -7.51 1.57
CA SER A 34 6.71 -6.14 1.02
C SER A 34 7.70 -5.34 1.85
N GLU A 35 9.00 -5.64 1.78
CA GLU A 35 9.99 -4.67 2.22
C GLU A 35 9.70 -3.33 1.50
N PRO A 36 9.51 -2.20 2.20
CA PRO A 36 9.35 -0.91 1.56
C PRO A 36 10.67 -0.57 0.86
N ARG A 37 10.75 -0.91 -0.43
CA ARG A 37 11.92 -0.62 -1.24
C ARG A 37 11.76 0.78 -1.78
N LEU A 38 12.74 1.62 -1.46
CA LEU A 38 12.88 2.89 -2.16
C LEU A 38 13.03 2.60 -3.66
N VAL A 39 12.15 3.18 -4.46
CA VAL A 39 12.12 2.96 -5.91
C VAL A 39 12.76 4.12 -6.66
N GLY A 40 13.29 3.84 -7.85
CA GLY A 40 13.71 4.90 -8.78
C GLY A 40 12.51 5.64 -9.36
N GLY A 41 12.72 6.83 -9.92
CA GLY A 41 11.61 7.66 -10.39
C GLY A 41 10.84 7.10 -11.60
N ASP A 42 11.43 6.23 -12.42
CA ASP A 42 10.69 5.61 -13.54
C ASP A 42 9.67 4.60 -12.99
N ARG A 43 10.11 3.79 -12.02
CA ARG A 43 9.21 2.89 -11.29
C ARG A 43 8.16 3.66 -10.48
N MET A 44 8.52 4.80 -9.90
CA MET A 44 7.54 5.65 -9.21
C MET A 44 6.49 6.21 -10.18
N ALA A 45 6.91 6.61 -11.38
CA ALA A 45 6.00 7.11 -12.42
C ALA A 45 5.01 6.02 -12.85
N GLU A 46 5.48 4.78 -13.05
CA GLU A 46 4.62 3.62 -13.31
C GLU A 46 3.62 3.38 -12.17
N LEU A 47 4.08 3.36 -10.91
CA LEU A 47 3.22 3.11 -9.75
C LEU A 47 2.16 4.19 -9.55
N ALA A 48 2.50 5.45 -9.84
CA ALA A 48 1.58 6.58 -9.75
C ALA A 48 0.70 6.76 -11.01
N GLY A 49 0.92 5.98 -12.07
CA GLY A 49 0.16 6.09 -13.32
C GLY A 49 0.40 7.39 -14.09
N VAL A 50 1.60 8.00 -13.96
CA VAL A 50 1.94 9.28 -14.61
C VAL A 50 3.26 9.18 -15.38
N SER A 51 3.58 10.23 -16.15
CA SER A 51 4.86 10.30 -16.87
C SER A 51 6.02 10.64 -15.94
N ARG A 52 7.24 10.18 -16.28
CA ARG A 52 8.46 10.53 -15.52
C ARG A 52 8.69 12.05 -15.34
N PRO A 53 8.47 12.89 -16.37
CA PRO A 53 8.55 14.34 -16.20
C PRO A 53 7.56 14.91 -15.16
N THR A 54 6.42 14.25 -14.96
CA THR A 54 5.43 14.65 -13.94
C THR A 54 5.98 14.41 -12.54
N ILE A 55 6.62 13.26 -12.30
CA ILE A 55 7.33 12.98 -11.05
C ILE A 55 8.45 14.00 -10.81
N ASP A 56 9.30 14.26 -11.82
CA ASP A 56 10.41 15.22 -11.66
C ASP A 56 9.90 16.65 -11.39
N ARG A 57 8.78 17.05 -12.00
CA ARG A 57 8.11 18.33 -11.71
C ARG A 57 7.56 18.35 -10.29
N ALA A 58 6.85 17.32 -9.86
CA ALA A 58 6.30 17.24 -8.51
C ALA A 58 7.39 17.30 -7.43
N VAL A 59 8.55 16.70 -7.66
CA VAL A 59 9.72 16.85 -6.77
C VAL A 59 10.23 18.29 -6.76
N ARG A 60 10.40 18.90 -7.95
CA ARG A 60 10.89 20.28 -8.07
C ARG A 60 9.98 21.28 -7.37
N ASP A 61 8.67 21.06 -7.48
CA ASP A 61 7.63 21.91 -6.92
C ASP A 61 7.38 21.60 -5.42
N GLY A 62 8.11 20.64 -4.84
CA GLY A 62 8.00 20.27 -3.43
C GLY A 62 6.73 19.50 -3.06
N LEU A 63 6.00 18.98 -4.05
CA LEU A 63 4.72 18.29 -3.87
C LEU A 63 4.87 16.85 -3.38
N ILE A 64 5.99 16.19 -3.68
CA ILE A 64 6.24 14.81 -3.26
C ILE A 64 7.61 14.63 -2.61
N PRO A 65 7.71 13.80 -1.56
CA PRO A 65 8.98 13.54 -0.88
C PRO A 65 9.91 12.67 -1.73
N SER A 66 11.22 12.90 -1.58
CA SER A 66 12.24 12.06 -2.19
C SER A 66 13.50 12.00 -1.32
N VAL A 67 14.27 10.94 -1.48
CA VAL A 67 15.53 10.71 -0.75
C VAL A 67 16.67 10.62 -1.75
N LEU A 68 17.77 11.33 -1.49
CA LEU A 68 18.98 11.24 -2.30
C LEU A 68 19.97 10.27 -1.63
N ILE A 69 20.28 9.15 -2.30
CA ILE A 69 21.29 8.19 -1.85
C ILE A 69 22.42 8.17 -2.89
N GLY A 70 23.55 8.75 -2.52
CA GLY A 70 24.66 9.00 -3.45
C GLY A 70 24.23 9.93 -4.59
N ARG A 71 24.20 9.41 -5.82
CA ARG A 71 23.76 10.13 -7.02
C ARG A 71 22.33 9.80 -7.45
N ARG A 72 21.65 8.87 -6.77
CA ARG A 72 20.33 8.39 -7.15
C ARG A 72 19.27 9.00 -6.26
N ARG A 73 18.27 9.63 -6.88
CA ARG A 73 17.04 10.04 -6.20
C ARG A 73 16.08 8.86 -6.18
N LEU A 74 15.60 8.53 -4.99
CA LEU A 74 14.68 7.43 -4.74
C LEU A 74 13.43 7.91 -4.00
N PHE A 75 12.40 7.11 -4.05
CA PHE A 75 11.06 7.43 -3.59
C PHE A 75 10.52 6.32 -2.70
N ASP A 76 9.86 6.71 -1.62
CA ASP A 76 8.98 5.81 -0.87
C ASP A 76 7.58 5.88 -1.50
N PRO A 77 7.09 4.80 -2.14
CA PRO A 77 5.81 4.83 -2.83
C PRO A 77 4.64 5.24 -1.96
N GLN A 78 4.59 4.79 -0.70
CA GLN A 78 3.46 5.10 0.18
C GLN A 78 3.41 6.59 0.48
N ARG A 79 4.53 7.16 0.92
CA ARG A 79 4.62 8.59 1.25
C ARG A 79 4.34 9.50 0.04
N VAL A 80 4.75 9.08 -1.15
CA VAL A 80 4.46 9.82 -2.40
C VAL A 80 2.97 9.81 -2.68
N ILE A 81 2.31 8.64 -2.62
CA ILE A 81 0.87 8.52 -2.87
C ILE A 81 0.08 9.34 -1.85
N ASP A 82 0.44 9.25 -0.57
CA ASP A 82 -0.21 10.04 0.50
C ASP A 82 -0.11 11.55 0.24
N SER A 83 1.07 12.03 -0.17
CA SER A 83 1.29 13.45 -0.47
C SER A 83 0.47 13.93 -1.67
N LEU A 84 0.36 13.09 -2.71
CA LEU A 84 -0.44 13.41 -3.91
C LEU A 84 -1.94 13.47 -3.59
N SER A 85 -2.44 12.56 -2.75
CA SER A 85 -3.84 12.56 -2.30
C SER A 85 -4.18 13.85 -1.55
N SER A 86 -3.36 14.24 -0.57
CA SER A 86 -3.59 15.47 0.22
C SER A 86 -3.49 16.75 -0.63
N ALA A 87 -2.63 16.76 -1.65
CA ALA A 87 -2.51 17.90 -2.57
C ALA A 87 -3.74 18.06 -3.49
N GLY A 88 -4.41 16.95 -3.84
CA GLY A 88 -5.66 16.96 -4.60
C GLY A 88 -6.84 17.46 -3.76
N GLU A 89 -6.94 17.00 -2.51
CA GLU A 89 -8.00 17.40 -1.57
C GLU A 89 -7.95 18.89 -1.23
N SER A 90 -6.76 19.48 -1.12
CA SER A 90 -6.61 20.92 -0.83
C SER A 90 -7.01 21.85 -1.98
N ARG A 91 -7.28 21.31 -3.18
CA ARG A 91 -7.66 22.07 -4.39
C ARG A 91 -9.12 21.88 -4.80
N ALA A 92 -9.85 20.97 -4.14
CA ALA A 92 -11.27 20.70 -4.36
C ALA A 92 -12.14 21.52 -3.41
#